data_AF-A0A369IXN2-F1
#
_entry.id   AF-A0A369IXN2-F1
#
_cell.length_a   1.000
_cell.length_b   1.000
_cell.length_c   1.000
_cell.angle_alpha   90.00
_cell.angle_beta   90.00
_cell.angle_gamma   90.00
#
_symmetry.space_group_name_H-M   'P 1'
#
loop_
_entity.id
_entity.type
_entity.pdbx_description
1 polymer ?
#
loop_
_entity_poly.entity_id
_entity_poly.type
_entity_poly.pdbx_seq_one_letter_code
_entity_poly.pdbx_strand_id
1 'polypeptide(L)'
;MFELGHDHSSSLVQRWTSWILDGDGEERTVESDEDKALMRKVAAESIVLLKNEGQILPLKPEGLKKIAIVRANAKAIVLSGGRSAALKASQFVSPYDGIVNALASQGNIDITYSEGARAYMTMPASCPLTALLFFHRL
;
A
#
# COMPACT_ATOMS: atom_id res chain seq x y z
N MET A 1 -25.77 20.08 -15.73
CA MET A 1 -25.65 18.67 -15.35
C MET A 1 -24.68 18.04 -16.35
N PHE A 2 -23.38 18.08 -16.05
CA PHE A 2 -22.34 17.51 -16.90
C PHE A 2 -22.07 16.09 -16.37
N GLU A 3 -22.54 15.08 -17.10
CA GLU A 3 -22.18 13.69 -16.86
C GLU A 3 -20.69 13.51 -17.19
N LEU A 4 -19.96 12.95 -16.23
CA LEU A 4 -18.54 12.62 -16.37
C LEU A 4 -18.40 11.50 -17.41
N GLY A 5 -17.71 11.83 -18.52
CA GLY A 5 -17.40 10.89 -19.58
C GLY A 5 -16.69 9.66 -19.03
N HIS A 6 -17.34 8.51 -19.21
CA HIS A 6 -16.78 7.20 -18.93
C HIS A 6 -15.55 7.00 -19.84
N ASP A 7 -14.39 6.71 -19.24
CA ASP A 7 -13.12 6.65 -19.94
C ASP A 7 -13.08 5.44 -20.89
N HIS A 8 -13.48 5.66 -22.14
CA HIS A 8 -13.54 4.62 -23.18
C HIS A 8 -12.17 3.99 -23.47
N SER A 9 -11.07 4.68 -23.15
CA SER A 9 -9.71 4.17 -23.31
C SER A 9 -9.42 2.98 -22.41
N SER A 10 -9.79 3.05 -21.13
CA SER A 10 -9.59 1.95 -20.18
C SER A 10 -10.39 0.71 -20.56
N SER A 11 -11.63 0.88 -21.04
CA SER A 11 -12.48 -0.25 -21.46
C SER A 11 -11.91 -0.99 -22.68
N LEU A 12 -11.28 -0.27 -23.60
CA LEU A 12 -10.67 -0.88 -24.79
C LEU A 12 -9.39 -1.62 -24.43
N VAL A 13 -8.53 -1.03 -23.59
CA VAL A 13 -7.31 -1.72 -23.12
C VAL A 13 -7.69 -2.99 -22.36
N GLN A 14 -8.63 -2.92 -21.41
CA GLN A 14 -9.09 -4.11 -20.67
C GLN A 14 -9.72 -5.17 -21.59
N ARG A 15 -10.53 -4.76 -22.58
CA ARG A 15 -11.14 -5.67 -23.56
C ARG A 15 -10.12 -6.36 -24.47
N TRP A 16 -9.03 -5.68 -24.82
CA TRP A 16 -7.94 -6.26 -25.61
C TRP A 16 -7.08 -7.23 -24.79
N THR A 17 -6.79 -6.91 -23.52
CA THR A 17 -5.95 -7.76 -22.66
C THR A 17 -6.66 -9.06 -22.29
N SER A 18 -7.97 -9.01 -22.03
CA SER A 18 -8.74 -10.19 -21.64
C SER A 18 -8.91 -11.21 -22.78
N TRP A 19 -9.01 -10.75 -24.03
CA TRP A 19 -9.01 -11.64 -25.21
C TRP A 19 -7.71 -12.44 -25.35
N ILE A 20 -6.58 -11.88 -24.90
CA ILE A 20 -5.25 -12.51 -25.04
C ILE A 20 -4.97 -13.52 -23.92
N LEU A 21 -5.56 -13.32 -22.74
CA LEU A 21 -5.22 -14.11 -21.56
C LEU A 21 -6.05 -15.39 -21.42
N ASP A 22 -7.33 -15.39 -21.82
CA ASP A 22 -8.18 -16.60 -21.77
C ASP A 22 -9.20 -16.70 -22.93
N GLY A 23 -9.26 -15.71 -23.83
CA GLY A 23 -10.11 -15.73 -25.03
C GLY A 23 -11.61 -15.52 -24.80
N ASP A 24 -12.06 -15.43 -23.54
CA ASP A 24 -13.47 -15.27 -23.16
C ASP A 24 -13.86 -13.83 -22.80
N GLY A 25 -12.89 -12.92 -22.68
CA GLY A 25 -13.18 -11.52 -22.37
C GLY A 25 -13.55 -11.26 -20.91
N GLU A 26 -13.40 -12.25 -20.02
CA GLU A 26 -13.62 -12.11 -18.59
C GLU A 26 -12.31 -11.88 -17.82
N GLU A 27 -12.27 -10.85 -16.97
CA GLU A 27 -11.16 -10.63 -16.04
C GLU A 27 -11.40 -11.47 -14.78
N ARG A 28 -10.58 -12.50 -14.58
CA ARG A 28 -10.65 -13.36 -13.39
C ARG A 28 -9.51 -13.06 -12.44
N THR A 29 -9.82 -13.11 -11.14
CA THR A 29 -8.80 -13.15 -10.10
C THR A 29 -8.62 -14.59 -9.67
N VAL A 30 -7.51 -15.20 -10.04
CA VAL A 30 -7.12 -16.54 -9.58
C VAL A 30 -6.20 -16.36 -8.39
N GLU A 31 -6.57 -16.93 -7.25
CA GLU A 31 -5.73 -16.95 -6.05
C GLU A 31 -5.43 -18.40 -5.67
N SER A 32 -4.15 -18.76 -5.68
CA SER A 32 -3.65 -20.00 -5.10
C SER A 32 -2.81 -19.69 -3.85
N ASP A 33 -2.87 -20.54 -2.82
CA ASP A 33 -2.05 -20.36 -1.62
C ASP A 33 -0.56 -20.51 -1.94
N GLU A 34 -0.21 -21.34 -2.93
CA GLU A 34 1.15 -21.48 -3.45
C GLU A 34 1.66 -20.16 -4.06
N ASP A 35 0.84 -19.46 -4.83
CA ASP A 35 1.18 -18.17 -5.43
C ASP A 35 1.35 -17.09 -4.36
N LYS A 36 0.48 -17.09 -3.34
CA LYS A 36 0.61 -16.18 -2.19
C LYS A 36 1.93 -16.41 -1.44
N ALA A 37 2.32 -17.68 -1.23
CA ALA A 37 3.58 -18.02 -0.59
C ALA A 37 4.79 -17.62 -1.45
N LEU A 38 4.74 -17.87 -2.76
CA LEU A 38 5.79 -17.52 -3.71
C LEU A 38 5.98 -16.00 -3.78
N MET A 39 4.90 -15.23 -3.93
CA MET A 39 4.93 -13.77 -3.95
C MET A 39 5.50 -13.19 -2.65
N ARG A 40 5.13 -13.74 -1.49
CA ARG A 40 5.70 -13.35 -0.19
C ARG A 40 7.20 -13.61 -0.13
N LYS A 41 7.68 -14.74 -0.66
CA LYS A 41 9.10 -15.07 -0.72
C LYS A 41 9.86 -14.09 -1.61
N VAL A 42 9.38 -13.84 -2.82
CA VAL A 42 9.99 -12.89 -3.77
C VAL A 42 10.03 -11.47 -3.18
N ALA A 43 8.95 -11.04 -2.53
CA ALA A 43 8.90 -9.75 -1.85
C ALA A 43 9.95 -9.66 -0.73
N ALA A 44 10.13 -10.72 0.08
CA ALA A 44 11.16 -10.75 1.12
C ALA A 44 12.59 -10.67 0.55
N GLU A 45 12.85 -11.36 -0.58
CA GLU A 45 14.15 -11.33 -1.25
C GLU A 45 14.42 -10.00 -1.97
N SER A 46 13.39 -9.23 -2.32
CA SER A 46 13.52 -7.92 -2.97
C SER A 46 13.94 -6.78 -2.03
N ILE A 47 13.88 -6.98 -0.71
CA ILE A 47 14.19 -5.96 0.28
C ILE A 47 15.72 -5.89 0.50
N VAL A 48 16.30 -4.70 0.30
CA VAL A 48 17.73 -4.47 0.51
C VAL A 48 17.97 -3.70 1.81
N LEU A 49 18.78 -4.27 2.71
CA LEU A 49 19.20 -3.61 3.95
C LEU A 49 20.37 -2.64 3.67
N LEU A 50 20.08 -1.34 3.68
CA LEU A 50 21.08 -0.31 3.37
C LEU A 50 21.98 0.04 4.57
N LYS A 51 21.42 0.05 5.78
CA LYS A 51 22.12 0.47 6.99
C LYS A 51 21.66 -0.34 8.20
N ASN A 52 22.61 -0.88 8.95
CA ASN A 52 22.36 -1.56 10.23
C ASN A 52 23.51 -1.25 11.20
N GLU A 53 23.36 -0.20 11.99
CA GLU A 53 24.32 0.17 13.05
C GLU A 53 23.84 -0.40 14.38
N GLY A 54 24.76 -0.86 15.23
CA GLY A 54 24.42 -1.29 16.60
C GLY A 54 23.65 -2.61 16.71
N GLN A 55 23.65 -3.45 15.67
CA GLN A 55 22.95 -4.75 15.65
C GLN A 55 21.46 -4.63 16.00
N ILE A 56 20.84 -3.50 15.59
CA ILE A 56 19.42 -3.21 15.87
C ILE A 56 18.51 -4.24 15.21
N LEU A 57 18.89 -4.70 14.02
CA LEU A 57 18.21 -5.80 13.33
C LEU A 57 19.05 -7.08 13.43
N PRO A 58 18.43 -8.26 13.65
CA PRO A 58 16.97 -8.52 13.69
C PRO A 58 16.31 -8.13 15.02
N LEU A 59 15.04 -7.69 14.96
CA LEU A 59 14.22 -7.40 16.15
C LEU A 59 13.93 -8.70 16.91
N LYS A 60 14.49 -8.85 18.10
CA LYS A 60 14.25 -10.02 18.96
C LYS A 60 12.98 -9.80 19.79
N PRO A 61 11.94 -10.65 19.67
CA PRO A 61 10.69 -10.49 20.43
C PRO A 61 10.87 -10.64 21.94
N GLU A 62 11.87 -11.41 22.38
CA GLU A 62 12.16 -11.82 23.76
C GLU A 62 12.48 -10.68 24.76
N GLY A 63 12.43 -9.42 24.34
CA GLY A 63 12.58 -8.25 25.22
C GLY A 63 11.71 -7.05 24.82
N LEU A 64 10.85 -7.19 23.82
CA LEU A 64 10.05 -6.09 23.29
C LEU A 64 8.74 -5.98 24.09
N LYS A 65 8.64 -4.94 24.92
CA LYS A 65 7.39 -4.63 25.65
C LYS A 65 6.48 -3.69 24.86
N LYS A 66 7.08 -2.76 24.10
CA LYS A 66 6.37 -1.72 23.38
C LYS A 66 7.09 -1.37 22.08
N ILE A 67 6.33 -1.23 21.00
CA ILE A 67 6.82 -0.89 19.67
C ILE A 67 5.99 0.29 19.15
N ALA A 68 6.67 1.32 18.67
CA ALA A 68 6.04 2.47 18.05
C ALA A 68 6.31 2.45 16.54
N ILE A 69 5.26 2.40 15.73
CA ILE A 69 5.31 2.50 14.28
C ILE A 69 4.99 3.95 13.90
N VAL A 70 5.99 4.70 13.44
CA VAL A 70 5.84 6.11 13.06
C VAL A 70 6.06 6.27 11.57
N ARG A 71 4.98 6.31 10.79
CA ARG A 71 5.04 6.49 9.33
C ARG A 71 3.65 6.75 8.73
N ALA A 72 3.52 7.77 7.87
CA ALA A 72 2.27 8.00 7.14
C ALA A 72 1.90 6.81 6.24
N ASN A 73 2.89 6.19 5.61
CA ASN A 73 2.68 5.05 4.71
C ASN A 73 2.60 3.69 5.43
N ALA A 74 2.59 3.62 6.77
CA ALA A 74 2.48 2.31 7.44
C ALA A 74 1.08 1.67 7.31
N LYS A 75 0.03 2.49 7.16
CA LYS A 75 -1.35 2.02 6.90
C LYS A 75 -1.84 2.31 5.48
N ALA A 76 -1.00 2.95 4.66
CA ALA A 76 -1.36 3.30 3.29
C ALA A 76 -1.18 2.10 2.35
N ILE A 77 -2.02 2.04 1.32
CA ILE A 77 -1.89 1.07 0.23
C ILE A 77 -0.88 1.60 -0.78
N VAL A 78 0.35 1.08 -0.72
CA VAL A 78 1.43 1.42 -1.65
C VAL A 78 1.89 0.12 -2.33
N LEU A 79 1.22 -0.22 -3.41
CA LEU A 79 1.38 -1.49 -4.13
C LEU A 79 2.36 -1.38 -5.30
N SER A 80 2.17 -0.37 -6.13
CA SER A 80 2.90 -0.18 -7.38
C SER A 80 3.02 1.31 -7.67
N GLY A 81 3.91 1.66 -8.60
CA GLY A 81 3.94 2.98 -9.20
C GLY A 81 2.61 3.31 -9.89
N GLY A 82 2.36 4.60 -10.11
CA GLY A 82 1.18 5.04 -10.86
C GLY A 82 1.30 4.77 -12.38
N ARG A 83 0.25 5.15 -13.12
CA ARG A 83 0.18 5.07 -14.60
C ARG A 83 0.19 3.62 -15.10
N SER A 84 0.98 3.27 -16.11
CA SER A 84 0.90 1.98 -16.81
C SER A 84 1.21 0.76 -15.95
N ALA A 85 1.78 0.95 -14.76
CA ALA A 85 2.05 -0.12 -13.79
C ALA A 85 0.97 -0.21 -12.69
N ALA A 86 -0.12 0.55 -12.80
CA ALA A 86 -1.22 0.51 -11.84
C ALA A 86 -1.94 -0.84 -11.92
N LEU A 87 -1.91 -1.57 -10.81
CA LEU A 87 -2.55 -2.87 -10.67
C LEU A 87 -3.55 -2.82 -9.51
N LYS A 88 -4.72 -3.43 -9.72
CA LYS A 88 -5.67 -3.71 -8.65
C LYS A 88 -5.26 -5.04 -7.99
N ALA A 89 -4.69 -4.96 -6.80
CA ALA A 89 -4.29 -6.16 -6.06
C ALA A 89 -5.50 -6.92 -5.53
N SER A 90 -5.47 -8.25 -5.65
CA SER A 90 -6.45 -9.14 -5.02
C SER A 90 -6.37 -9.09 -3.49
N GLN A 91 -5.13 -9.09 -2.96
CA GLN A 91 -4.86 -9.03 -1.53
C GLN A 91 -3.73 -8.03 -1.28
N PHE A 92 -3.88 -7.21 -0.24
CA PHE A 92 -2.86 -6.29 0.22
C PHE A 92 -2.69 -6.39 1.74
N VAL A 93 -1.45 -6.47 2.20
CA VAL A 93 -1.10 -6.43 3.63
C VAL A 93 -0.33 -5.14 3.87
N SER A 94 -0.85 -4.27 4.75
CA SER A 94 -0.15 -3.04 5.08
C SER A 94 1.11 -3.35 5.91
N PRO A 95 2.17 -2.51 5.86
CA PRO A 95 3.34 -2.69 6.71
C PRO A 95 2.99 -2.77 8.21
N TYR A 96 1.97 -2.01 8.65
CA TYR A 96 1.43 -2.09 10.01
C TYR A 96 0.87 -3.49 10.30
N ASP A 97 -0.02 -4.00 9.46
CA ASP A 97 -0.63 -5.33 9.65
C ASP A 97 0.40 -6.45 9.56
N GLY A 98 1.40 -6.32 8.69
CA GLY A 98 2.51 -7.28 8.57
C GLY A 98 3.30 -7.39 9.88
N ILE A 99 3.62 -6.25 10.51
CA ILE A 99 4.31 -6.22 11.81
C ILE A 99 3.42 -6.77 12.92
N VAL A 100 2.14 -6.36 12.97
CA VAL A 100 1.18 -6.85 13.96
C VAL A 100 1.01 -8.36 13.85
N ASN A 101 0.82 -8.90 12.64
CA ASN A 101 0.66 -10.34 12.41
C ASN A 101 1.91 -11.14 12.79
N ALA A 102 3.10 -10.61 12.50
CA ALA A 102 4.35 -11.25 12.89
C ALA A 102 4.50 -11.31 14.42
N LEU A 103 4.18 -10.22 15.11
CA LEU A 103 4.35 -10.08 16.56
C LEU A 103 3.22 -10.71 17.38
N ALA A 104 2.01 -10.83 16.82
CA ALA A 104 0.86 -11.46 17.47
C ALA A 104 1.16 -12.92 17.88
N SER A 105 2.04 -13.60 17.16
CA SER A 105 2.48 -14.96 17.47
C SER A 105 3.47 -15.05 18.65
N GLN A 106 4.06 -13.92 19.07
CA GLN A 106 5.22 -13.88 19.99
C GLN A 106 4.91 -13.29 21.38
N GLY A 107 3.66 -12.86 21.64
CA GLY A 107 3.20 -12.44 22.97
C GLY A 107 2.48 -11.10 23.02
N ASN A 108 2.22 -10.59 24.23
CA ASN A 108 1.46 -9.36 24.48
C ASN A 108 2.37 -8.12 24.37
N ILE A 109 2.68 -7.71 23.14
CA ILE A 109 3.49 -6.53 22.83
C ILE A 109 2.56 -5.35 22.53
N ASP A 110 2.74 -4.22 23.22
CA ASP A 110 1.95 -3.01 22.96
C ASP A 110 2.45 -2.30 21.68
N ILE A 111 1.61 -2.27 20.64
CA ILE A 111 1.95 -1.67 19.34
C ILE A 111 1.21 -0.33 19.23
N THR A 112 1.96 0.77 19.27
CA THR A 112 1.42 2.12 19.08
C THR A 112 1.72 2.61 17.67
N TYR A 113 0.75 3.26 17.03
CA TYR A 113 0.91 3.85 15.70
C TYR A 113 0.81 5.38 15.76
N SER A 114 1.66 6.07 14.99
CA SER A 114 1.53 7.50 14.71
C SER A 114 1.83 7.77 13.23
N GLU A 115 1.04 8.66 12.62
CA GLU A 115 1.25 9.07 11.21
C GLU A 115 2.59 9.82 11.05
N GLY A 116 3.00 10.58 12.07
CA GLY A 116 4.19 11.43 12.02
C GLY A 116 4.01 12.58 11.02
N ALA A 117 4.51 12.41 9.79
CA ALA A 117 4.47 13.43 8.74
C ALA A 117 3.62 12.96 7.55
N ARG A 118 2.64 13.78 7.18
CA ARG A 118 1.68 13.51 6.10
C ARG A 118 2.37 13.45 4.74
N ALA A 119 2.11 12.37 3.98
CA ALA A 119 2.82 12.07 2.72
C ALA A 119 1.92 12.08 1.47
N TYR A 120 0.79 12.80 1.48
CA TYR A 120 -0.08 12.88 0.30
C TYR A 120 0.56 13.72 -0.81
N MET A 121 0.52 13.22 -2.05
CA MET A 121 0.97 13.99 -3.22
C MET A 121 -0.04 15.08 -3.63
N THR A 122 -1.32 14.89 -3.30
CA THR A 122 -2.39 15.85 -3.57
C THR A 122 -3.20 16.04 -2.30
N MET A 123 -3.44 17.28 -1.91
CA MET A 123 -4.28 17.55 -0.75
C MET A 123 -5.72 17.14 -1.07
N PRO A 124 -6.41 16.42 -0.19
CA PRO A 124 -7.83 16.19 -0.35
C PRO A 124 -8.56 17.54 -0.35
N ALA A 125 -9.49 17.72 -1.30
CA ALA A 125 -10.21 18.98 -1.50
C ALA A 125 -10.98 19.47 -0.25
N SER A 126 -11.16 18.60 0.76
CA SER A 126 -11.84 18.89 2.02
C SER A 126 -10.97 19.57 3.09
N CYS A 127 -9.68 19.86 2.84
CA CYS A 127 -8.86 20.61 3.79
C CYS A 127 -9.15 22.13 3.68
N PRO A 128 -9.65 22.80 4.74
CA PRO A 128 -10.15 24.18 4.66
C PRO A 128 -9.06 25.27 4.54
N LEU A 129 -7.78 24.90 4.38
CA LEU A 129 -6.70 25.89 4.29
C LEU A 129 -6.67 26.67 2.96
N THR A 130 -7.34 26.18 1.92
CA THR A 130 -7.35 26.86 0.60
C THR A 130 -8.24 28.11 0.60
N ALA A 131 -9.09 28.33 1.61
CA ALA A 131 -9.94 29.52 1.70
C ALA A 131 -9.20 30.77 2.20
N LEU A 132 -8.07 30.65 2.91
CA LEU A 132 -7.40 31.80 3.52
C LEU A 132 -6.44 32.54 2.56
N LEU A 133 -6.03 31.91 1.44
CA LEU A 133 -5.09 32.52 0.49
C LEU A 133 -5.77 33.36 -0.60
N PHE A 134 -7.11 33.35 -0.69
CA PHE A 134 -7.85 34.15 -1.68
C PHE A 134 -8.40 35.48 -1.14
N PHE A 135 -8.17 35.82 0.13
CA PHE A 135 -8.78 36.99 0.79
C PHE A 135 -7.76 38.04 1.28
N HIS A 136 -6.66 38.24 0.55
CA HIS A 136 -5.70 39.32 0.88
C HIS A 136 -5.26 40.20 -0.29
N ARG A 137 -6.01 40.21 -1.40
CA ARG A 137 -5.77 41.19 -2.47
C ARG A 137 -6.99 41.45 -3.34
N LEU A 138 -8.04 42.03 -2.75
CA LEU A 138 -8.97 42.94 -3.40
C LEU A 138 -9.44 43.97 -2.37
#